data_AF-A0A951AD21-F1
#
_entry.id   AF-A0A951AD21-F1
#
_cell.length_a   1.000
_cell.length_b   1.000
_cell.length_c   1.000
_cell.angle_alpha   90.00
_cell.angle_beta   90.00
_cell.angle_gamma   90.00
#
_symmetry.space_group_name_H-M   'P 1'
#
loop_
_entity.id
_entity.type
_entity.pdbx_description
1 polymer ?
#
loop_
_entity_poly.entity_id
_entity_poly.type
_entity_poly.pdbx_seq_one_letter_code
_entity_poly.pdbx_strand_id
1 'polypeptide(L)'
;MSAHRSPAEIRSQLTHPVVDGDGHWLEYAPVFSEKMRKAAGDKSAEGFLAALRSTTDALKMTPEERRRRRVAMPNFWNRQAENTLDRATAMMPKMLYERLDEIGLDFAIVYPTAGLRLPRIKDDETRRAVIRGYNIVSAEYFSGLEDRLTPAAIIPMHHPEEAIAELEFVTKQLGSKVGMFGSGMSRQVAATAANDPETQRFTVSYDVLAIDSAYDYDPVWKKCEELGIAPTFHSSASGQGLRNSPSNFVYNHIGHFAAAGHAVAKAVFLGGVTRRFPKLRFAFLEGG
;
A
#
# COMPACT_ATOMS: atom_id res chain seq x y z
N MET A 1 21.55 -21.47 26.73
CA MET A 1 21.27 -21.08 25.33
C MET A 1 19.82 -21.40 25.08
N SER A 2 19.00 -20.43 24.66
CA SER A 2 17.56 -20.67 24.53
C SER A 2 17.29 -21.74 23.48
N ALA A 3 16.47 -22.73 23.81
CA ALA A 3 16.10 -23.87 22.96
C ALA A 3 15.08 -23.49 21.87
N HIS A 4 15.25 -22.32 21.25
CA HIS A 4 14.38 -21.90 20.16
C HIS A 4 14.81 -22.58 18.87
N ARG A 5 13.86 -23.28 18.23
CA ARG A 5 14.03 -23.85 16.89
C ARG A 5 14.13 -22.71 15.86
N SER A 6 14.92 -22.91 14.83
CA SER A 6 14.97 -22.01 13.67
C SER A 6 13.66 -22.07 12.87
N PRO A 7 13.35 -21.03 12.06
CA PRO A 7 12.17 -21.07 11.19
C PRO A 7 12.18 -22.25 10.22
N ALA A 8 13.34 -22.62 9.65
CA ALA A 8 13.50 -23.78 8.79
C ALA A 8 13.19 -25.11 9.52
N GLU A 9 13.65 -25.27 10.77
CA GLU A 9 13.32 -26.43 11.61
C GLU A 9 11.82 -26.51 11.89
N ILE A 10 11.17 -25.38 12.19
CA ILE A 10 9.72 -25.32 12.36
C ILE A 10 9.02 -25.73 11.05
N ARG A 11 9.43 -25.14 9.91
CA ARG A 11 8.84 -25.43 8.61
C ARG A 11 8.93 -26.90 8.24
N SER A 12 10.06 -27.56 8.53
CA SER A 12 10.28 -28.98 8.24
C SER A 12 9.29 -29.94 8.93
N GLN A 13 8.61 -29.48 9.99
CA GLN A 13 7.64 -30.28 10.73
C GLN A 13 6.20 -30.08 10.23
N LEU A 14 5.97 -29.12 9.32
CA LEU A 14 4.66 -28.82 8.78
C LEU A 14 4.36 -29.67 7.55
N THR A 15 3.15 -30.23 7.50
CA THR A 15 2.65 -31.03 6.37
C THR A 15 1.92 -30.21 5.32
N HIS A 16 1.91 -28.89 5.46
CA HIS A 16 1.24 -27.95 4.56
C HIS A 16 2.18 -26.79 4.22
N PRO A 17 1.95 -26.10 3.10
CA PRO A 17 2.74 -24.91 2.78
C PRO A 17 2.47 -23.78 3.80
N VAL A 18 3.45 -22.90 3.93
CA VAL A 18 3.40 -21.64 4.68
C VAL A 18 3.47 -20.51 3.65
N VAL A 19 2.40 -19.72 3.62
CA VAL A 19 2.28 -18.56 2.74
C VAL A 19 2.35 -17.31 3.58
N ASP A 20 3.30 -16.43 3.27
CA ASP A 20 3.31 -15.07 3.79
C ASP A 20 2.28 -14.25 3.00
N GLY A 21 1.21 -13.84 3.68
CA GLY A 21 0.11 -13.09 3.09
C GLY A 21 0.36 -11.58 3.01
N ASP A 22 1.43 -11.08 3.63
CA ASP A 22 1.70 -9.65 3.78
C ASP A 22 3.19 -9.35 3.94
N GLY A 23 4.01 -9.93 3.05
CA GLY A 23 5.43 -9.62 2.97
C GLY A 23 5.63 -8.22 2.40
N HIS A 24 6.77 -7.59 2.67
CA HIS A 24 7.10 -6.26 2.15
C HIS A 24 8.49 -6.21 1.55
N TRP A 25 8.64 -5.35 0.53
CA TRP A 25 9.95 -4.98 0.01
C TRP A 25 10.22 -3.49 0.14
N LEU A 26 11.50 -3.14 0.27
CA LEU A 26 12.01 -1.79 0.49
C LEU A 26 12.62 -1.26 -0.80
N GLU A 27 11.89 -0.40 -1.48
CA GLU A 27 12.31 0.21 -2.74
C GLU A 27 13.48 1.18 -2.49
N TYR A 28 14.64 0.88 -3.07
CA TYR A 28 15.80 1.76 -2.96
C TYR A 28 15.65 2.97 -3.89
N ALA A 29 15.17 4.08 -3.31
CA ALA A 29 14.68 5.24 -4.05
C ALA A 29 15.61 5.75 -5.18
N PRO A 30 16.94 5.91 -5.00
CA PRO A 30 17.80 6.44 -6.07
C PRO A 30 17.82 5.58 -7.35
N VAL A 31 17.78 4.25 -7.21
CA VAL A 31 17.77 3.34 -8.35
C VAL A 31 16.34 3.14 -8.87
N PHE A 32 15.39 3.00 -7.94
CA PHE A 32 14.00 2.75 -8.28
C PHE A 32 13.39 3.91 -9.07
N SER A 33 13.64 5.17 -8.67
CA SER A 33 13.11 6.34 -9.38
C SER A 33 13.69 6.46 -10.79
N GLU A 34 14.96 6.12 -11.01
CA GLU A 34 15.57 6.16 -12.34
C GLU A 34 15.04 5.07 -13.26
N LYS A 35 14.71 3.90 -12.73
CA LYS A 35 13.96 2.88 -13.48
C LYS A 35 12.56 3.35 -13.82
N MET A 36 11.85 3.99 -12.88
CA MET A 36 10.54 4.60 -13.16
C MET A 36 10.63 5.68 -14.23
N ARG A 37 11.69 6.50 -14.22
CA ARG A 37 11.94 7.53 -15.22
C ARG A 37 12.04 6.92 -16.62
N LYS A 38 12.81 5.83 -16.76
CA LYS A 38 12.97 5.12 -18.03
C LYS A 38 11.68 4.44 -18.48
N ALA A 39 10.91 3.87 -17.55
CA ALA A 39 9.71 3.11 -17.85
C ALA A 39 8.47 3.98 -18.14
N ALA A 40 8.32 5.11 -17.45
CA ALA A 40 7.09 5.91 -17.42
C ALA A 40 7.33 7.43 -17.41
N GLY A 41 8.56 7.88 -17.67
CA GLY A 41 8.91 9.29 -17.80
C GLY A 41 9.12 10.04 -16.48
N ASP A 42 9.52 11.30 -16.59
CA ASP A 42 9.94 12.15 -15.48
C ASP A 42 8.86 12.34 -14.41
N LYS A 43 7.60 12.52 -14.83
CA LYS A 43 6.45 12.67 -13.92
C LYS A 43 6.32 11.50 -12.95
N SER A 44 6.59 10.28 -13.41
CA SER A 44 6.54 9.08 -12.59
C SER A 44 7.67 9.09 -11.54
N ALA A 45 8.90 9.35 -11.97
CA ALA A 45 10.07 9.36 -11.08
C ALA A 45 10.00 10.49 -10.04
N GLU A 46 9.66 11.71 -10.49
CA GLU A 46 9.62 12.89 -9.65
C GLU A 46 8.44 12.85 -8.68
N GLY A 47 7.28 12.35 -9.12
CA GLY A 47 6.12 12.13 -8.26
C GLY A 47 6.39 11.08 -7.19
N PHE A 48 7.09 9.98 -7.51
CA PHE A 48 7.53 9.00 -6.53
C PHE A 48 8.46 9.62 -5.48
N LEU A 49 9.49 10.35 -5.91
CA LEU A 49 10.41 11.04 -5.01
C LEU A 49 9.69 12.09 -4.15
N ALA A 50 8.72 12.82 -4.72
CA ALA A 50 7.89 13.77 -3.98
C ALA A 50 7.08 13.09 -2.87
N ALA A 51 6.45 11.95 -3.18
CA ALA A 51 5.71 11.17 -2.20
C ALA A 51 6.63 10.68 -1.06
N LEU A 52 7.89 10.33 -1.38
CA LEU A 52 8.89 9.94 -0.38
C LEU A 52 9.30 11.08 0.56
N ARG A 53 9.41 12.31 0.04
CA ARG A 53 9.84 13.49 0.82
C ARG A 53 8.88 13.84 1.97
N SER A 54 7.60 13.48 1.88
CA SER A 54 6.59 13.76 2.92
C SER A 54 7.04 13.40 4.35
N THR A 55 7.75 12.28 4.52
CA THR A 55 8.29 11.87 5.83
C THR A 55 9.41 12.77 6.29
N THR A 56 10.40 13.02 5.43
CA THR A 56 11.54 13.88 5.73
C THR A 56 11.10 15.31 6.02
N ASP A 57 10.13 15.84 5.27
CA ASP A 57 9.59 17.19 5.48
C ASP A 57 8.86 17.30 6.81
N ALA A 58 8.08 16.29 7.20
CA ALA A 58 7.44 16.25 8.52
C ALA A 58 8.45 16.12 9.67
N LEU A 59 9.57 15.40 9.48
CA LEU A 59 10.64 15.28 10.48
C LEU A 59 11.46 16.57 10.65
N LYS A 60 11.59 17.38 9.60
CA LYS A 60 12.26 18.69 9.66
C LYS A 60 11.49 19.74 10.46
N MET A 61 10.17 19.56 10.62
CA MET A 61 9.36 20.47 11.44
C MET A 61 9.71 20.34 12.92
N THR A 62 9.68 21.46 13.64
CA THR A 62 9.73 21.43 15.11
C THR A 62 8.44 20.81 15.68
N PRO A 63 8.44 20.31 16.93
CA PRO A 63 7.22 19.86 17.58
C PRO A 63 6.12 20.94 17.64
N GLU A 64 6.51 22.21 17.77
CA GLU A 64 5.58 23.35 17.77
C GLU A 64 4.97 23.57 16.38
N GLU A 65 5.76 23.51 15.32
CA GLU A 65 5.26 23.61 13.94
C GLU A 65 4.33 22.46 13.60
N ARG A 66 4.68 21.21 13.96
CA ARG A 66 3.79 20.06 13.79
C ARG A 66 2.49 20.24 14.56
N ARG A 67 2.54 20.77 15.79
CA ARG A 67 1.33 21.08 16.58
C ARG A 67 0.48 22.14 15.89
N ARG A 68 1.08 23.27 15.50
CA ARG A 68 0.40 24.40 14.83
C ARG A 68 -0.25 23.96 13.53
N ARG A 69 0.44 23.15 12.73
CA ARG A 69 -0.02 22.60 11.45
C ARG A 69 -0.74 21.26 11.60
N ARG A 70 -1.01 20.74 12.80
CA ARG A 70 -1.65 19.41 12.98
C ARG A 70 -1.05 18.31 12.08
N VAL A 71 0.28 18.25 12.00
CA VAL A 71 1.03 17.23 11.28
C VAL A 71 1.43 16.13 12.28
N ALA A 72 1.06 14.89 11.99
CA ALA A 72 1.42 13.73 12.80
C ALA A 72 2.93 13.56 12.87
N MET A 73 3.45 13.11 14.02
CA MET A 73 4.80 12.57 14.11
C MET A 73 4.90 11.32 13.22
N PRO A 74 5.75 11.33 12.18
CA PRO A 74 5.94 10.17 11.32
C PRO A 74 6.88 9.15 11.97
N ASN A 75 7.02 7.98 11.34
CA ASN A 75 8.03 7.01 11.74
C ASN A 75 9.44 7.60 11.59
N PHE A 76 10.30 7.37 12.58
CA PHE A 76 11.67 7.90 12.63
C PHE A 76 12.72 6.80 12.86
N TRP A 77 12.32 5.56 13.14
CA TRP A 77 13.23 4.46 13.51
C TRP A 77 13.12 3.23 12.60
N ASN A 78 12.76 3.42 11.34
CA ASN A 78 12.32 2.34 10.44
C ASN A 78 13.42 1.63 9.66
N ARG A 79 14.70 1.80 10.03
CA ARG A 79 15.82 1.22 9.30
C ARG A 79 16.65 0.34 10.22
N GLN A 80 16.52 -0.97 10.04
CA GLN A 80 17.41 -1.96 10.63
C GLN A 80 18.85 -1.63 10.18
N ALA A 81 19.72 -1.35 11.15
CA ALA A 81 21.11 -0.99 10.90
C ALA A 81 22.10 -2.03 11.44
N GLU A 82 21.67 -2.87 12.37
CA GLU A 82 22.50 -3.93 12.97
C GLU A 82 22.50 -5.19 12.09
N ASN A 83 21.32 -5.75 11.78
CA ASN A 83 21.20 -6.86 10.84
C ASN A 83 21.04 -6.35 9.39
N THR A 84 22.18 -6.10 8.75
CA THR A 84 22.22 -5.62 7.36
C THR A 84 21.78 -6.68 6.34
N LEU A 85 21.89 -7.97 6.68
CA LEU A 85 21.44 -9.08 5.83
C LEU A 85 19.93 -9.05 5.62
N ASP A 86 19.15 -8.91 6.70
CA ASP A 86 17.69 -8.83 6.63
C ASP A 86 17.23 -7.58 5.89
N ARG A 87 17.93 -6.46 6.09
CA ARG A 87 17.64 -5.26 5.33
C ARG A 87 17.91 -5.43 3.84
N ALA A 88 19.03 -6.05 3.46
CA ALA A 88 19.33 -6.35 2.05
C ALA A 88 18.28 -7.29 1.46
N THR A 89 17.83 -8.27 2.25
CA THR A 89 16.80 -9.24 1.86
C THR A 89 15.48 -8.56 1.55
N ALA A 90 15.04 -7.63 2.41
CA ALA A 90 13.86 -6.82 2.16
C ALA A 90 14.02 -5.87 0.95
N MET A 91 15.23 -5.50 0.55
CA MET A 91 15.46 -4.58 -0.57
C MET A 91 15.63 -5.28 -1.93
N MET A 92 15.99 -6.57 -1.93
CA MET A 92 16.39 -7.32 -3.12
C MET A 92 15.50 -8.56 -3.28
N PRO A 93 14.47 -8.54 -4.14
CA PRO A 93 13.53 -9.66 -4.28
C PRO A 93 14.18 -11.00 -4.55
N LYS A 94 15.26 -11.04 -5.35
CA LYS A 94 16.02 -12.28 -5.59
C LYS A 94 16.69 -12.82 -4.31
N MET A 95 17.16 -11.95 -3.43
CA MET A 95 17.73 -12.36 -2.15
C MET A 95 16.66 -12.88 -1.20
N LEU A 96 15.47 -12.24 -1.17
CA LEU A 96 14.32 -12.76 -0.46
C LEU A 96 13.97 -14.17 -0.96
N TYR A 97 13.88 -14.35 -2.28
CA TYR A 97 13.61 -15.64 -2.92
C TYR A 97 14.58 -16.73 -2.45
N GLU A 98 15.89 -16.45 -2.48
CA GLU A 98 16.94 -17.39 -2.04
C GLU A 98 16.87 -17.71 -0.54
N ARG A 99 16.33 -16.80 0.28
CA ARG A 99 16.23 -16.96 1.74
C ARG A 99 14.89 -17.48 2.23
N LEU A 100 13.90 -17.71 1.37
CA LEU A 100 12.57 -18.17 1.81
C LEU A 100 12.65 -19.49 2.62
N ASP A 101 13.54 -20.41 2.26
CA ASP A 101 13.74 -21.66 3.00
C ASP A 101 14.31 -21.43 4.41
N GLU A 102 15.23 -20.48 4.55
CA GLU A 102 15.80 -20.06 5.83
C GLU A 102 14.71 -19.43 6.74
N ILE A 103 13.81 -18.64 6.13
CA ILE A 103 12.70 -17.95 6.80
C ILE A 103 11.53 -18.91 7.07
N GLY A 104 11.52 -20.09 6.45
CA GLY A 104 10.48 -21.10 6.62
C GLY A 104 9.20 -20.83 5.83
N LEU A 105 9.32 -20.20 4.65
CA LEU A 105 8.23 -19.83 3.76
C LEU A 105 8.29 -20.60 2.43
N ASP A 106 7.14 -21.05 1.95
CA ASP A 106 7.02 -21.65 0.61
C ASP A 106 6.70 -20.60 -0.44
N PHE A 107 5.87 -19.62 -0.08
CA PHE A 107 5.42 -18.57 -0.97
C PHE A 107 5.20 -17.26 -0.21
N ALA A 108 5.47 -16.11 -0.84
CA ALA A 108 5.15 -14.81 -0.26
C ALA A 108 4.46 -13.87 -1.25
N ILE A 109 3.40 -13.22 -0.78
CA ILE A 109 2.79 -12.06 -1.42
C ILE A 109 3.52 -10.83 -0.92
N VAL A 110 4.11 -10.05 -1.84
CA VAL A 110 5.01 -8.95 -1.48
C VAL A 110 4.40 -7.60 -1.83
N TYR A 111 4.01 -6.86 -0.80
CA TYR A 111 3.45 -5.52 -0.87
C TYR A 111 4.55 -4.45 -0.93
N PRO A 112 4.28 -3.32 -1.61
CA PRO A 112 5.12 -2.14 -1.55
C PRO A 112 5.38 -1.63 -0.13
N THR A 113 6.50 -0.95 0.11
CA THR A 113 6.69 -0.15 1.34
C THR A 113 6.62 1.35 1.04
N ALA A 114 7.44 1.81 0.10
CA ALA A 114 7.32 3.14 -0.46
C ALA A 114 5.97 3.28 -1.16
N GLY A 115 5.54 2.26 -1.91
CA GLY A 115 4.32 2.30 -2.72
C GLY A 115 3.01 2.50 -1.94
N LEU A 116 2.96 2.17 -0.63
CA LEU A 116 1.77 2.34 0.22
C LEU A 116 1.22 3.77 0.24
N ARG A 117 2.08 4.77 -0.04
CA ARG A 117 1.71 6.18 -0.04
C ARG A 117 1.18 6.66 -1.40
N LEU A 118 1.44 5.95 -2.48
CA LEU A 118 1.19 6.41 -3.85
C LEU A 118 -0.31 6.58 -4.17
N PRO A 119 -1.23 5.74 -3.64
CA PRO A 119 -2.66 5.99 -3.79
C PRO A 119 -3.13 7.34 -3.21
N ARG A 120 -2.35 8.00 -2.34
CA ARG A 120 -2.72 9.30 -1.75
C ARG A 120 -2.28 10.52 -2.55
N ILE A 121 -1.59 10.34 -3.66
CA ILE A 121 -1.22 11.45 -4.53
C ILE A 121 -2.52 12.09 -5.05
N LYS A 122 -2.73 13.38 -4.73
CA LYS A 122 -3.98 14.09 -5.05
C LYS A 122 -4.11 14.40 -6.53
N ASP A 123 -3.01 14.80 -7.17
CA ASP A 123 -2.98 15.12 -8.59
C ASP A 123 -3.19 13.83 -9.41
N ASP A 124 -4.26 13.79 -10.21
CA ASP A 124 -4.70 12.58 -10.89
C ASP A 124 -3.68 12.09 -11.92
N GLU A 125 -3.13 13.00 -12.73
CA GLU A 125 -2.18 12.65 -13.77
C GLU A 125 -0.87 12.12 -13.16
N THR A 126 -0.37 12.79 -12.12
CA THR A 126 0.82 12.37 -11.37
C THR A 126 0.57 11.02 -10.69
N ARG A 127 -0.56 10.85 -9.99
CA ARG A 127 -0.90 9.58 -9.32
C ARG A 127 -0.87 8.42 -10.30
N ARG A 128 -1.54 8.57 -11.44
CA ARG A 128 -1.61 7.51 -12.48
C ARG A 128 -0.25 7.23 -13.10
N ALA A 129 0.53 8.26 -13.43
CA ALA A 129 1.88 8.07 -13.97
C ALA A 129 2.84 7.38 -12.97
N VAL A 130 2.78 7.79 -11.70
CA VAL A 130 3.60 7.23 -10.62
C VAL A 130 3.24 5.77 -10.34
N ILE A 131 1.95 5.46 -10.22
CA ILE A 131 1.49 4.08 -9.97
C ILE A 131 1.80 3.18 -11.17
N ARG A 132 1.55 3.64 -12.41
CA ARG A 132 1.87 2.90 -13.62
C ARG A 132 3.36 2.56 -13.69
N GLY A 133 4.22 3.55 -13.48
CA GLY A 133 5.68 3.35 -13.46
C GLY A 133 6.13 2.43 -12.32
N TYR A 134 5.53 2.56 -11.13
CA TYR A 134 5.82 1.69 -10.00
C TYR A 134 5.50 0.23 -10.36
N ASN A 135 4.31 -0.03 -10.90
CA ASN A 135 3.86 -1.38 -11.23
C ASN A 135 4.74 -2.02 -12.31
N ILE A 136 5.15 -1.27 -13.33
CA ILE A 136 6.07 -1.77 -14.37
C ILE A 136 7.41 -2.17 -13.75
N VAL A 137 8.01 -1.29 -12.96
CA VAL A 137 9.32 -1.53 -12.35
C VAL A 137 9.24 -2.66 -11.32
N SER A 138 8.19 -2.70 -10.51
CA SER A 138 7.95 -3.79 -9.56
C SER A 138 7.82 -5.13 -10.28
N ALA A 139 7.06 -5.22 -11.36
CA ALA A 139 6.98 -6.44 -12.16
C ALA A 139 8.35 -6.87 -12.72
N GLU A 140 9.18 -5.92 -13.18
CA GLU A 140 10.55 -6.21 -13.64
C GLU A 140 11.42 -6.82 -12.53
N TYR A 141 11.36 -6.27 -11.31
CA TYR A 141 12.16 -6.74 -10.16
C TYR A 141 11.81 -8.15 -9.70
N PHE A 142 10.58 -8.60 -9.94
CA PHE A 142 10.08 -9.92 -9.52
C PHE A 142 10.02 -10.93 -10.68
N SER A 143 10.43 -10.52 -11.88
CA SER A 143 10.47 -11.38 -13.06
C SER A 143 11.37 -12.60 -12.82
N GLY A 144 10.83 -13.80 -13.06
CA GLY A 144 11.51 -15.08 -12.85
C GLY A 144 11.51 -15.60 -11.41
N LEU A 145 10.73 -14.98 -10.51
CA LEU A 145 10.57 -15.40 -9.11
C LEU A 145 9.15 -15.93 -8.80
N GLU A 146 8.29 -16.06 -9.82
CA GLU A 146 6.83 -16.19 -9.69
C GLU A 146 6.36 -17.53 -9.10
N ASP A 147 7.25 -18.51 -9.01
CA ASP A 147 7.00 -19.79 -8.36
C ASP A 147 6.95 -19.67 -6.83
N ARG A 148 7.60 -18.65 -6.25
CA ARG A 148 7.65 -18.44 -4.79
C ARG A 148 7.30 -17.01 -4.34
N LEU A 149 7.37 -16.02 -5.21
CA LEU A 149 7.08 -14.62 -4.88
C LEU A 149 6.11 -14.01 -5.86
N THR A 150 5.16 -13.20 -5.38
CA THR A 150 4.32 -12.39 -6.25
C THR A 150 4.18 -10.96 -5.72
N PRO A 151 4.52 -9.92 -6.53
CA PRO A 151 4.33 -8.56 -6.10
C PRO A 151 2.85 -8.16 -6.17
N ALA A 152 2.40 -7.38 -5.19
CA ALA A 152 1.08 -6.76 -5.23
C ALA A 152 1.11 -5.47 -6.06
N ALA A 153 0.41 -5.46 -7.20
CA ALA A 153 0.30 -4.28 -8.05
C ALA A 153 -0.58 -3.23 -7.38
N ILE A 154 -0.17 -1.97 -7.40
CA ILE A 154 -0.92 -0.86 -6.79
C ILE A 154 -2.11 -0.51 -7.69
N ILE A 155 -3.32 -0.51 -7.13
CA ILE A 155 -4.54 -0.12 -7.83
C ILE A 155 -5.02 1.25 -7.29
N PRO A 156 -5.03 2.31 -8.12
CA PRO A 156 -5.55 3.61 -7.73
C PRO A 156 -7.07 3.55 -7.63
N MET A 157 -7.64 4.18 -6.60
CA MET A 157 -9.06 4.08 -6.30
C MET A 157 -9.74 5.44 -6.16
N HIS A 158 -9.16 6.56 -6.63
CA HIS A 158 -9.87 7.85 -6.59
C HIS A 158 -11.04 7.84 -7.58
N HIS A 159 -10.90 7.18 -8.72
CA HIS A 159 -12.01 7.04 -9.66
C HIS A 159 -12.17 5.59 -10.15
N PRO A 160 -13.41 5.08 -10.35
CA PRO A 160 -13.63 3.73 -10.84
C PRO A 160 -12.92 3.42 -12.17
N GLU A 161 -12.89 4.38 -13.09
CA GLU A 161 -12.29 4.21 -14.41
C GLU A 161 -10.76 4.11 -14.36
N GLU A 162 -10.08 4.83 -13.45
CA GLU A 162 -8.63 4.67 -13.28
C GLU A 162 -8.30 3.32 -12.64
N ALA A 163 -9.13 2.84 -11.71
CA ALA A 163 -8.96 1.53 -11.07
C ALA A 163 -9.08 0.42 -12.11
N ILE A 164 -10.12 0.46 -12.95
CA ILE A 164 -10.37 -0.52 -14.02
C ILE A 164 -9.23 -0.48 -15.04
N ALA A 165 -8.81 0.71 -15.48
CA ALA A 165 -7.73 0.86 -16.45
C ALA A 165 -6.40 0.31 -15.93
N GLU A 166 -6.09 0.50 -14.64
CA GLU A 166 -4.89 -0.06 -14.04
C GLU A 166 -5.02 -1.57 -13.84
N LEU A 167 -6.16 -2.07 -13.36
CA LEU A 167 -6.44 -3.50 -13.22
C LEU A 167 -6.23 -4.25 -14.54
N GLU A 168 -6.81 -3.74 -15.63
CA GLU A 168 -6.64 -4.35 -16.94
C GLU A 168 -5.19 -4.30 -17.41
N PHE A 169 -4.47 -3.21 -17.14
CA PHE A 169 -3.07 -3.12 -17.52
C PHE A 169 -2.21 -4.12 -16.75
N VAL A 170 -2.27 -4.12 -15.42
CA VAL A 170 -1.38 -4.96 -14.60
C VAL A 170 -1.67 -6.44 -14.80
N THR A 171 -2.94 -6.82 -15.02
CA THR A 171 -3.29 -8.22 -15.31
C THR A 171 -2.92 -8.63 -16.73
N LYS A 172 -3.30 -7.85 -17.76
CA LYS A 172 -3.13 -8.25 -19.17
C LYS A 172 -1.71 -8.03 -19.69
N GLN A 173 -0.99 -7.02 -19.19
CA GLN A 173 0.34 -6.66 -19.67
C GLN A 173 1.46 -7.14 -18.75
N LEU A 174 1.24 -7.12 -17.43
CA LEU A 174 2.27 -7.51 -16.45
C LEU A 174 2.04 -8.89 -15.83
N GLY A 175 0.87 -9.52 -16.05
CA GLY A 175 0.54 -10.81 -15.47
C GLY A 175 0.34 -10.79 -13.95
N SER A 176 0.07 -9.63 -13.35
CA SER A 176 -0.13 -9.49 -11.91
C SER A 176 -1.31 -10.33 -11.42
N LYS A 177 -1.10 -11.04 -10.30
CA LYS A 177 -2.11 -11.91 -9.66
C LYS A 177 -2.68 -11.32 -8.36
N VAL A 178 -2.04 -10.28 -7.83
CA VAL A 178 -2.42 -9.60 -6.60
C VAL A 178 -2.49 -8.11 -6.86
N GLY A 179 -3.54 -7.46 -6.35
CA GLY A 179 -3.70 -6.01 -6.40
C GLY A 179 -3.83 -5.44 -4.99
N MET A 180 -3.02 -4.44 -4.66
CA MET A 180 -3.11 -3.62 -3.45
C MET A 180 -3.98 -2.38 -3.74
N PHE A 181 -5.19 -2.37 -3.21
CA PHE A 181 -6.19 -1.33 -3.44
C PHE A 181 -6.03 -0.22 -2.40
N GLY A 182 -5.94 1.03 -2.87
CA GLY A 182 -6.04 2.18 -1.99
C GLY A 182 -7.43 2.28 -1.37
N SER A 183 -7.54 2.68 -0.10
CA SER A 183 -8.82 2.98 0.54
C SER A 183 -8.78 4.21 1.45
N GLY A 184 -9.96 4.66 1.88
CA GLY A 184 -10.10 5.92 2.64
C GLY A 184 -9.69 7.11 1.78
N MET A 185 -10.24 7.19 0.55
CA MET A 185 -9.89 8.25 -0.40
C MET A 185 -10.39 9.58 0.13
N SER A 186 -9.50 10.57 0.24
CA SER A 186 -9.88 11.90 0.73
C SER A 186 -10.69 12.63 -0.34
N ARG A 187 -11.96 12.95 -0.06
CA ARG A 187 -12.85 13.74 -0.91
C ARG A 187 -13.08 15.11 -0.29
N GLN A 188 -12.97 16.18 -1.06
CA GLN A 188 -13.27 17.52 -0.55
C GLN A 188 -14.75 17.63 -0.17
N VAL A 189 -15.03 18.22 0.99
CA VAL A 189 -16.40 18.46 1.44
C VAL A 189 -16.96 19.67 0.70
N ALA A 190 -18.01 19.47 -0.10
CA ALA A 190 -18.60 20.51 -0.95
C ALA A 190 -19.09 21.75 -0.18
N ALA A 191 -19.46 21.60 1.10
CA ALA A 191 -19.91 22.70 1.95
C ALA A 191 -18.80 23.67 2.39
N THR A 192 -17.53 23.40 2.06
CA THR A 192 -16.38 24.20 2.51
C THR A 192 -15.85 25.09 1.40
N ALA A 193 -15.64 26.38 1.70
CA ALA A 193 -15.05 27.32 0.75
C ALA A 193 -13.55 27.01 0.59
N ALA A 194 -13.10 26.78 -0.64
CA ALA A 194 -11.73 26.36 -0.97
C ALA A 194 -10.72 27.54 -0.90
N ASN A 195 -10.64 28.23 0.23
CA ASN A 195 -9.94 29.51 0.30
C ASN A 195 -8.46 29.40 0.72
N ASP A 196 -8.03 28.28 1.31
CA ASP A 196 -6.64 28.08 1.74
C ASP A 196 -6.18 26.59 1.68
N PRO A 197 -5.05 26.26 1.01
CA PRO A 197 -4.52 24.90 0.92
C PRO A 197 -4.23 24.21 2.26
N GLU A 198 -3.88 24.97 3.31
CA GLU A 198 -3.60 24.40 4.64
C GLU A 198 -4.87 23.88 5.32
N THR A 199 -6.01 24.54 5.10
CA THR A 199 -7.32 24.08 5.61
C THR A 199 -7.93 22.94 4.79
N GLN A 200 -7.69 22.90 3.47
CA GLN A 200 -8.26 21.90 2.55
C GLN A 200 -7.98 20.44 2.91
N ARG A 201 -6.88 20.16 3.63
CA ARG A 201 -6.56 18.79 4.07
C ARG A 201 -7.39 18.33 5.28
N PHE A 202 -8.05 19.24 5.98
CA PHE A 202 -8.93 18.94 7.10
C PHE A 202 -10.40 18.90 6.69
N THR A 203 -10.75 19.55 5.58
CA THR A 203 -12.11 19.63 5.04
C THR A 203 -12.38 18.50 4.06
N VAL A 204 -12.10 17.27 4.48
CA VAL A 204 -12.30 16.07 3.66
C VAL A 204 -13.21 15.05 4.34
N SER A 205 -14.02 14.35 3.55
CA SER A 205 -14.57 13.06 3.92
C SER A 205 -13.65 11.96 3.41
N TYR A 206 -13.73 10.78 4.03
CA TYR A 206 -12.96 9.61 3.60
C TYR A 206 -13.91 8.60 2.95
N ASP A 207 -13.77 8.44 1.64
CA ASP A 207 -14.54 7.53 0.83
C ASP A 207 -14.03 6.08 1.01
N VAL A 208 -14.95 5.22 1.40
CA VAL A 208 -14.75 3.81 1.72
C VAL A 208 -15.22 2.88 0.60
N LEU A 209 -15.42 3.43 -0.60
CA LEU A 209 -15.51 2.71 -1.88
C LEU A 209 -16.75 1.81 -2.01
N ALA A 210 -17.75 1.98 -1.16
CA ALA A 210 -18.97 1.18 -1.19
C ALA A 210 -20.15 2.01 -0.68
N ILE A 211 -20.65 1.73 0.52
CA ILE A 211 -21.77 2.48 1.11
C ILE A 211 -21.49 3.99 1.09
N ASP A 212 -22.47 4.76 0.59
CA ASP A 212 -22.46 6.23 0.51
C ASP A 212 -21.25 6.86 -0.20
N SER A 213 -20.54 6.07 -1.02
CA SER A 213 -19.47 6.57 -1.87
C SER A 213 -20.01 7.59 -2.88
N ALA A 214 -19.19 8.61 -3.20
CA ALA A 214 -19.52 9.60 -4.24
C ALA A 214 -19.51 8.99 -5.65
N TYR A 215 -18.86 7.83 -5.82
CA TYR A 215 -18.77 7.11 -7.08
C TYR A 215 -19.34 5.70 -6.93
N ASP A 216 -19.85 5.16 -8.04
CA ASP A 216 -20.23 3.75 -8.13
C ASP A 216 -19.00 2.88 -8.41
N TYR A 217 -18.64 2.02 -7.45
CA TYR A 217 -17.52 1.09 -7.56
C TYR A 217 -17.94 -0.33 -7.98
N ASP A 218 -19.23 -0.61 -8.17
CA ASP A 218 -19.70 -1.91 -8.67
C ASP A 218 -19.01 -2.32 -10.00
N PRO A 219 -18.73 -1.41 -10.96
CA PRO A 219 -17.93 -1.75 -12.14
C PRO A 219 -16.51 -2.23 -11.82
N VAL A 220 -15.88 -1.71 -10.75
CA VAL A 220 -14.56 -2.17 -10.30
C VAL A 220 -14.66 -3.57 -9.72
N TRP A 221 -15.65 -3.83 -8.87
CA TRP A 221 -15.86 -5.16 -8.27
C TRP A 221 -16.17 -6.22 -9.32
N LYS A 222 -17.01 -5.87 -10.30
CA LYS A 222 -17.25 -6.72 -11.47
C LYS A 222 -15.96 -7.02 -12.23
N LYS A 223 -15.13 -5.99 -12.48
CA LYS A 223 -13.85 -6.17 -13.16
C LYS A 223 -12.89 -7.07 -12.38
N CYS A 224 -12.89 -6.96 -11.05
CA CYS A 224 -12.11 -7.86 -10.18
C CYS A 224 -12.57 -9.33 -10.31
N GLU A 225 -13.88 -9.59 -10.33
CA GLU A 225 -14.40 -10.96 -10.59
C GLU A 225 -14.04 -11.45 -11.99
N GLU A 226 -14.16 -10.61 -13.02
CA GLU A 226 -13.79 -10.95 -14.41
C GLU A 226 -12.30 -11.32 -14.55
N LEU A 227 -11.42 -10.61 -13.85
CA LEU A 227 -9.97 -10.82 -13.91
C LEU A 227 -9.46 -11.83 -12.88
N GLY A 228 -10.31 -12.29 -11.96
CA GLY A 228 -9.90 -13.19 -10.87
C GLY A 228 -8.99 -12.53 -9.83
N ILE A 229 -9.08 -11.21 -9.64
CA ILE A 229 -8.27 -10.46 -8.68
C ILE A 229 -9.07 -10.20 -7.41
N ALA A 230 -8.57 -10.66 -6.27
CA ALA A 230 -9.12 -10.31 -4.96
C ALA A 230 -8.69 -8.89 -4.57
N PRO A 231 -9.62 -8.00 -4.17
CA PRO A 231 -9.24 -6.70 -3.62
C PRO A 231 -8.58 -6.87 -2.25
N THR A 232 -7.29 -6.55 -2.16
CA THR A 232 -6.54 -6.54 -0.89
C THR A 232 -6.26 -5.10 -0.48
N PHE A 233 -6.64 -4.73 0.74
CA PHE A 233 -6.54 -3.37 1.24
C PHE A 233 -5.39 -3.24 2.23
N HIS A 234 -4.39 -2.44 1.86
CA HIS A 234 -3.24 -2.08 2.69
C HIS A 234 -3.13 -0.55 2.79
N SER A 235 -4.03 0.05 3.56
CA SER A 235 -4.14 1.51 3.67
C SER A 235 -4.05 1.94 5.13
N SER A 236 -3.26 2.99 5.38
CA SER A 236 -3.02 3.49 6.73
C SER A 236 -4.13 4.46 7.21
N ALA A 237 -4.55 4.42 8.48
CA ALA A 237 -5.31 5.53 9.08
C ALA A 237 -4.43 6.58 9.79
N SER A 238 -3.10 6.45 9.74
CA SER A 238 -2.19 7.41 10.40
C SER A 238 -2.32 8.80 9.77
N GLY A 239 -2.34 9.82 10.64
CA GLY A 239 -2.61 11.20 10.24
C GLY A 239 -4.09 11.52 10.03
N GLN A 240 -5.00 10.55 10.21
CA GLN A 240 -6.45 10.73 10.10
C GLN A 240 -7.11 10.65 11.48
N GLY A 241 -8.19 11.43 11.65
CA GLY A 241 -9.00 11.43 12.87
C GLY A 241 -8.18 11.57 14.15
N LEU A 242 -8.36 10.62 15.07
CA LEU A 242 -7.69 10.62 16.38
C LEU A 242 -6.21 10.21 16.32
N ARG A 243 -5.66 9.81 15.16
CA ARG A 243 -4.28 9.30 14.97
C ARG A 243 -3.32 10.38 14.46
N ASN A 244 -3.36 11.55 15.08
CA ASN A 244 -2.65 12.73 14.61
C ASN A 244 -1.86 13.45 15.73
N SER A 245 -1.22 12.69 16.62
CA SER A 245 -0.29 13.21 17.62
C SER A 245 0.95 13.81 16.95
N PRO A 246 1.32 15.07 17.24
CA PRO A 246 2.49 15.72 16.64
C PRO A 246 3.82 15.25 17.26
N SER A 247 3.79 14.45 18.33
CA SER A 247 4.98 14.04 19.09
C SER A 247 5.14 12.54 19.29
N ASN A 248 4.13 11.72 19.00
CA ASN A 248 4.17 10.29 19.30
C ASN A 248 3.77 9.45 18.08
N PHE A 249 4.77 8.84 17.42
CA PHE A 249 4.56 7.93 16.30
C PHE A 249 3.77 6.68 16.72
N VAL A 250 4.13 6.06 17.84
CA VAL A 250 3.49 4.81 18.32
C VAL A 250 2.00 5.01 18.54
N TYR A 251 1.60 6.14 19.12
CA TYR A 251 0.19 6.53 19.26
C TYR A 251 -0.52 6.63 17.89
N ASN A 252 0.15 7.19 16.88
CA ASN A 252 -0.39 7.30 15.51
C ASN A 252 -0.41 5.97 14.75
N HIS A 253 0.41 5.02 15.18
CA HIS A 253 0.67 3.77 14.48
C HIS A 253 -0.16 2.61 15.04
N ILE A 254 -0.30 2.46 16.36
CA ILE A 254 -1.07 1.34 16.94
C ILE A 254 -2.49 1.28 16.36
N GLY A 255 -2.81 0.16 15.71
CA GLY A 255 -4.14 -0.12 15.14
C GLY A 255 -4.52 0.78 13.96
N HIS A 256 -3.56 1.38 13.25
CA HIS A 256 -3.87 2.28 12.14
C HIS A 256 -4.35 1.55 10.87
N PHE A 257 -3.75 0.41 10.52
CA PHE A 257 -4.22 -0.43 9.42
C PHE A 257 -5.55 -1.09 9.77
N ALA A 258 -5.68 -1.64 10.98
CA ALA A 258 -6.95 -2.12 11.54
C ALA A 258 -8.09 -1.12 11.39
N ALA A 259 -7.88 0.16 11.74
CA ALA A 259 -8.91 1.18 11.63
C ALA A 259 -9.36 1.45 10.18
N ALA A 260 -8.40 1.52 9.24
CA ALA A 260 -8.70 1.72 7.82
C ALA A 260 -9.39 0.48 7.20
N GLY A 261 -8.83 -0.71 7.45
CA GLY A 261 -9.39 -1.98 7.00
C GLY A 261 -10.81 -2.20 7.52
N HIS A 262 -11.04 -1.96 8.81
CA HIS A 262 -12.36 -2.06 9.44
C HIS A 262 -13.38 -1.11 8.80
N ALA A 263 -13.00 0.12 8.46
CA ALA A 263 -13.91 1.07 7.81
C ALA A 263 -14.39 0.55 6.45
N VAL A 264 -13.47 0.05 5.62
CA VAL A 264 -13.77 -0.48 4.29
C VAL A 264 -14.52 -1.82 4.38
N ALA A 265 -14.11 -2.72 5.27
CA ALA A 265 -14.76 -4.01 5.45
C ALA A 265 -16.25 -3.85 5.79
N LYS A 266 -16.58 -2.92 6.71
CA LYS A 266 -17.96 -2.56 6.99
C LYS A 266 -18.67 -1.97 5.78
N ALA A 267 -18.02 -1.05 5.06
CA ALA A 267 -18.62 -0.41 3.90
C ALA A 267 -18.98 -1.43 2.80
N VAL A 268 -18.07 -2.36 2.50
CA VAL A 268 -18.27 -3.45 1.53
C VAL A 268 -19.39 -4.39 1.99
N PHE A 269 -19.39 -4.78 3.27
CA PHE A 269 -20.39 -5.70 3.80
C PHE A 269 -21.79 -5.06 3.93
N LEU A 270 -21.88 -3.93 4.65
CA LEU A 270 -23.14 -3.23 4.92
C LEU A 270 -23.69 -2.52 3.67
N GLY A 271 -22.82 -2.08 2.77
CA GLY A 271 -23.19 -1.56 1.45
C GLY A 271 -23.65 -2.64 0.46
N GLY A 272 -23.62 -3.92 0.86
CA GLY A 272 -24.16 -5.04 0.09
C GLY A 272 -23.29 -5.51 -1.09
N VAL A 273 -22.03 -5.07 -1.18
CA VAL A 273 -21.10 -5.48 -2.25
C VAL A 273 -20.93 -7.00 -2.24
N THR A 274 -20.79 -7.61 -1.06
CA THR A 274 -20.65 -9.08 -0.92
C THR A 274 -21.91 -9.85 -1.34
N ARG A 275 -23.09 -9.22 -1.41
CA ARG A 275 -24.31 -9.84 -1.93
C ARG A 275 -24.39 -9.72 -3.45
N ARG A 276 -23.94 -8.60 -4.01
CA ARG A 276 -23.92 -8.36 -5.47
C ARG A 276 -22.80 -9.13 -6.16
N PHE A 277 -21.65 -9.31 -5.50
CA PHE A 277 -20.45 -10.00 -6.00
C PHE A 277 -20.05 -11.15 -5.05
N PRO A 278 -20.86 -12.22 -4.94
CA PRO A 278 -20.69 -13.26 -3.92
C PRO A 278 -19.47 -14.16 -4.15
N LYS A 279 -18.83 -14.12 -5.32
CA LYS A 279 -17.61 -14.91 -5.59
C LYS A 279 -16.33 -14.12 -5.29
N LEU A 280 -16.45 -12.80 -5.10
CA LEU A 280 -15.31 -11.93 -4.83
C LEU A 280 -14.81 -12.14 -3.41
N ARG A 281 -13.49 -12.29 -3.28
CA ARG A 281 -12.80 -12.42 -2.00
C ARG A 281 -12.06 -11.13 -1.69
N PHE A 282 -12.07 -10.72 -0.43
CA PHE A 282 -11.43 -9.50 0.05
C PHE A 282 -10.38 -9.84 1.11
N ALA A 283 -9.31 -9.04 1.19
CA ALA A 283 -8.35 -9.11 2.28
C ALA A 283 -8.12 -7.71 2.87
N PHE A 284 -7.92 -7.64 4.18
CA PHE A 284 -7.63 -6.42 4.92
C PHE A 284 -6.36 -6.65 5.73
N LEU A 285 -5.28 -6.00 5.33
CA LEU A 285 -3.93 -6.34 5.76
C LEU A 285 -3.50 -5.53 6.99
N GLU A 286 -2.58 -6.10 7.78
CA GLU A 286 -2.14 -5.60 9.09
C GLU A 286 -3.27 -5.16 10.06
N GLY A 287 -4.41 -5.85 9.98
CA GLY A 287 -5.65 -5.48 10.68
C GLY A 287 -5.72 -5.85 12.17
N GLY A 288 -4.73 -6.60 12.69
CA GLY A 288 -4.76 -7.20 14.02
C GLY A 288 -5.30 -8.63 14.05
#